data_AF-A0A1E5CC36-F1
#
_entry.id   AF-A0A1E5CC36-F1
#
_cell.length_a   1.000
_cell.length_b   1.000
_cell.length_c   1.000
_cell.angle_alpha   90.00
_cell.angle_beta   90.00
_cell.angle_gamma   90.00
#
_symmetry.space_group_name_H-M   'P 1'
#
loop_
_entity.id
_entity.type
_entity.pdbx_description
1 polymer ?
#
loop_
_entity_poly.entity_id
_entity_poly.type
_entity_poly.pdbx_seq_one_letter_code
_entity_poly.pdbx_strand_id
1 'polypeptide(L)'
;MYFPFFNSDCPNKEPIVDGDTEQFLGATVFGLNGDEIISVIINYMATGASYRIMQQALPVHPTVSELLPTVLAGLKPLSAE
;
A
#
# COMPACT_ATOMS: atom_id res chain seq x y z
N MET A 1 -17.66 5.95 6.31
CA MET A 1 -17.56 4.55 5.84
C MET A 1 -16.38 3.95 6.59
N TYR A 2 -16.61 3.01 7.51
CA TYR A 2 -15.52 2.33 8.21
C TYR A 2 -15.04 1.21 7.30
N PHE A 3 -13.79 1.31 6.84
CA PHE A 3 -13.12 0.22 6.13
C PHE A 3 -12.27 -0.53 7.16
N PRO A 4 -12.80 -1.57 7.86
CA PRO A 4 -12.06 -2.34 8.87
C PRO A 4 -10.81 -3.03 8.32
N PHE A 5 -10.61 -3.00 7.00
CA PHE A 5 -9.61 -3.77 6.31
C PHE A 5 -8.17 -3.29 6.54
N PHE A 6 -7.92 -2.00 6.80
CA PHE A 6 -6.56 -1.48 7.05
C PHE A 6 -6.27 -1.22 8.54
N ASN A 7 -7.04 -1.81 9.44
CA ASN A 7 -6.76 -1.71 10.87
C ASN A 7 -5.55 -2.60 11.24
N SER A 8 -4.78 -2.18 12.25
CA SER A 8 -3.53 -2.83 12.72
C SER A 8 -3.67 -4.30 13.12
N ASP A 9 -4.89 -4.79 13.25
CA ASP A 9 -5.22 -6.13 13.75
C ASP A 9 -5.43 -7.16 12.63
N CYS A 10 -5.24 -6.79 11.35
CA CYS A 10 -5.41 -7.71 10.22
C CYS A 10 -4.06 -8.26 9.72
N PRO A 11 -3.74 -9.54 9.96
CA PRO A 11 -2.34 -10.00 9.98
C PRO A 11 -1.59 -10.05 8.63
N ASN A 12 -2.20 -9.75 7.47
CA ASN A 12 -1.61 -10.06 6.16
C ASN A 12 -1.98 -9.08 5.02
N LYS A 13 -1.84 -7.76 5.21
CA LYS A 13 -2.20 -6.74 4.19
C LYS A 13 -1.12 -5.68 3.98
N GLU A 14 0.10 -6.12 3.76
CA GLU A 14 1.24 -5.22 3.87
C GLU A 14 1.92 -5.06 2.52
N PRO A 15 1.87 -3.84 1.91
CA PRO A 15 2.84 -3.51 0.90
C PRO A 15 4.22 -3.49 1.55
N ILE A 16 5.15 -4.23 0.97
CA ILE A 16 6.55 -4.24 1.36
C ILE A 16 7.27 -3.28 0.43
N VAL A 17 7.99 -2.34 1.03
CA VAL A 17 8.86 -1.42 0.31
C VAL A 17 10.28 -1.59 0.80
N ASP A 18 11.23 -1.33 -0.09
CA ASP A 18 12.63 -1.27 0.25
C ASP A 18 12.93 0.09 0.92
N GLY A 19 13.62 0.06 2.06
CA GLY A 19 13.89 1.26 2.86
C GLY A 19 14.92 2.20 2.26
N ASP A 20 15.79 1.72 1.38
CA ASP A 20 16.89 2.49 0.80
C ASP A 20 16.50 3.05 -0.57
N THR A 21 15.86 2.23 -1.41
CA THR A 21 15.46 2.60 -2.77
C THR A 21 14.06 3.19 -2.86
N GLU A 22 13.28 3.08 -1.78
CA GLU A 22 11.88 3.50 -1.70
C GLU A 22 10.95 2.79 -2.71
N GLN A 23 11.39 1.67 -3.29
CA GLN A 23 10.62 0.94 -4.29
C GLN A 23 9.69 -0.08 -3.63
N PHE A 24 8.55 -0.33 -4.26
CA PHE A 24 7.70 -1.47 -3.89
C PHE A 24 8.39 -2.79 -4.24
N LEU A 25 8.53 -3.68 -3.26
CA LEU A 25 9.01 -5.05 -3.44
C LEU A 25 7.86 -6.02 -3.69
N GLY A 26 6.68 -5.73 -3.15
CA GLY A 26 5.47 -6.51 -3.37
C GLY A 26 4.34 -6.10 -2.43
N ALA A 27 3.17 -6.71 -2.60
CA ALA A 27 2.04 -6.51 -1.70
C ALA A 27 1.16 -7.75 -1.67
N THR A 28 0.58 -8.04 -0.51
CA THR A 28 -0.51 -9.02 -0.36
C THR A 28 -1.73 -8.29 0.12
N VAL A 29 -2.88 -8.53 -0.50
CA VAL A 29 -4.15 -7.89 -0.11
C VAL A 29 -5.22 -8.96 0.00
N PHE A 30 -5.86 -9.04 1.16
CA PHE A 30 -7.00 -9.93 1.41
C PHE A 30 -8.25 -9.10 1.73
N GLY A 31 -9.17 -8.99 0.77
CA GLY A 31 -10.40 -8.22 0.92
C GLY A 31 -11.12 -7.99 -0.40
N LEU A 32 -12.30 -7.34 -0.32
CA LEU A 32 -13.04 -6.91 -1.49
C LEU A 32 -12.26 -5.82 -2.24
N ASN A 33 -12.30 -5.86 -3.57
CA ASN A 33 -11.59 -4.94 -4.46
C ASN A 33 -10.07 -4.89 -4.24
N GLY A 34 -9.47 -5.99 -3.77
CA GLY A 34 -8.00 -6.09 -3.63
C GLY A 34 -7.26 -6.02 -4.98
N ASP A 35 -7.93 -6.41 -6.06
CA ASP A 35 -7.47 -6.26 -7.44
C ASP A 35 -7.24 -4.78 -7.82
N GLU A 36 -8.07 -3.86 -7.33
CA GLU A 36 -7.90 -2.42 -7.51
C GLU A 36 -6.57 -1.94 -6.90
N ILE A 37 -6.30 -2.34 -5.65
CA ILE A 37 -5.06 -2.00 -4.94
C ILE A 37 -3.84 -2.59 -5.64
N ILE A 38 -3.88 -3.88 -5.99
CA ILE A 38 -2.76 -4.55 -6.66
C ILE A 38 -2.48 -3.93 -8.03
N SER A 39 -3.51 -3.51 -8.76
CA SER A 39 -3.37 -2.80 -10.04
C SER A 39 -2.61 -1.47 -9.90
N VAL A 40 -2.79 -0.73 -8.80
CA VAL A 40 -2.01 0.48 -8.54
C VAL A 40 -0.55 0.14 -8.19
N ILE A 41 -0.34 -0.82 -7.29
CA ILE A 41 1.00 -1.18 -6.80
C ILE A 41 1.85 -1.78 -7.93
N ILE A 42 1.29 -2.62 -8.80
CA ILE A 42 2.05 -3.24 -9.89
C ILE A 42 2.58 -2.21 -10.90
N ASN A 43 1.85 -1.11 -11.12
CA ASN A 43 2.34 -0.01 -11.95
C ASN A 43 3.54 0.71 -11.33
N TYR A 44 3.57 0.85 -10.01
CA TYR A 44 4.73 1.40 -9.30
C TYR A 44 5.91 0.43 -9.29
N MET A 45 5.67 -0.87 -9.13
CA MET A 45 6.72 -1.89 -9.26
C MET A 45 7.32 -1.91 -10.67
N ALA A 46 6.47 -1.86 -11.70
CA ALA A 46 6.90 -1.86 -13.10
C ALA A 46 7.70 -0.61 -13.49
N THR A 47 7.44 0.53 -12.84
CA THR A 47 8.14 1.79 -13.10
C THR A 47 9.35 2.02 -12.20
N GLY A 48 9.49 1.26 -11.10
CA GLY A 48 10.49 1.51 -10.07
C GLY A 48 10.31 2.86 -9.37
N ALA A 49 9.09 3.42 -9.41
CA ALA A 49 8.79 4.70 -8.79
C ALA A 49 8.81 4.59 -7.26
N SER A 50 9.29 5.66 -6.60
CA SER A 50 9.29 5.75 -5.14
C SER A 50 7.86 5.70 -4.60
N TYR A 51 7.63 4.91 -3.55
CA TYR A 51 6.35 4.85 -2.83
C TYR A 51 5.98 6.21 -2.21
N ARG A 52 6.96 7.08 -1.94
CA ARG A 52 6.71 8.43 -1.38
C ARG A 52 5.89 9.30 -2.32
N ILE A 53 6.03 9.11 -3.63
CA ILE A 53 5.21 9.81 -4.63
C ILE A 53 3.74 9.41 -4.46
N MET A 54 3.46 8.11 -4.26
CA MET A 54 2.10 7.63 -3.98
C MET A 54 1.58 8.12 -2.63
N GLN A 55 2.43 8.13 -1.60
CA GLN A 55 2.09 8.62 -0.26
C GLN A 55 1.64 10.08 -0.27
N GLN A 56 2.14 10.90 -1.19
CA GLN A 56 1.79 12.31 -1.33
C GLN A 56 0.70 12.57 -2.37
N ALA A 57 0.19 11.52 -3.03
CA ALA A 57 -0.83 11.65 -4.05
C ALA A 57 -2.21 11.99 -3.45
N LEU A 58 -3.09 12.55 -4.29
CA LEU A 58 -4.50 12.77 -3.97
C LEU A 58 -5.37 11.85 -4.87
N PRO A 59 -5.71 10.64 -4.40
CA PRO A 59 -6.57 9.74 -5.15
C PRO A 59 -7.99 10.30 -5.31
N VAL A 60 -8.68 9.84 -6.35
CA VAL A 60 -10.09 10.16 -6.58
C VAL A 60 -10.95 9.48 -5.51
N HIS A 61 -11.90 10.23 -4.94
CA HIS A 61 -12.90 9.72 -4.00
C HIS A 61 -14.27 9.52 -4.70
N PRO A 62 -15.02 8.44 -4.42
CA PRO A 62 -14.71 7.32 -3.51
C PRO A 62 -14.05 6.14 -4.22
N THR A 63 -12.91 5.67 -3.72
CA THR A 63 -12.24 4.45 -4.22
C THR A 63 -11.62 3.64 -3.07
N VAL A 64 -11.28 2.35 -3.27
CA VAL A 64 -10.52 1.61 -2.25
C VAL A 64 -9.06 2.05 -2.23
N SER A 65 -8.52 2.37 -3.42
CA SER A 65 -7.14 2.87 -3.57
C SER A 65 -6.90 4.20 -2.85
N GLU A 66 -7.94 4.96 -2.49
CA GLU A 66 -7.81 6.20 -1.72
C GLU A 66 -7.15 6.03 -0.35
N LEU A 67 -7.13 4.80 0.18
CA LEU A 67 -6.51 4.48 1.46
C LEU A 67 -4.99 4.27 1.36
N LEU A 68 -4.43 4.08 0.16
CA LEU A 68 -3.01 3.80 -0.03
C LEU A 68 -2.08 4.87 0.58
N PRO A 69 -2.33 6.18 0.43
CA PRO A 69 -1.51 7.20 1.08
C PRO A 69 -1.43 7.03 2.61
N THR A 70 -2.56 6.73 3.25
CA THR A 70 -2.65 6.52 4.70
C THR A 70 -1.93 5.26 5.14
N VAL A 71 -2.04 4.17 4.37
CA VAL A 71 -1.34 2.91 4.63
C VAL A 71 0.17 3.10 4.54
N LEU A 72 0.64 3.79 3.50
CA LEU A 72 2.06 4.07 3.30
C LEU A 72 2.62 5.02 4.36
N ALA A 73 1.81 5.92 4.92
CA ALA A 73 2.22 6.76 6.06
C ALA A 73 2.47 5.95 7.34
N GLY A 74 1.87 4.75 7.45
CA GLY A 74 1.99 3.87 8.60
C GLY A 74 3.09 2.80 8.49
N LEU A 75 3.95 2.85 7.47
CA LEU A 75 5.02 1.86 7.26
C LEU A 75 5.96 1.80 8.48
N LYS A 76 6.39 0.59 8.81
CA LYS A 76 7.33 0.30 9.91
C LYS A 76 8.47 -0.58 9.39
N PRO A 77 9.68 -0.46 9.95
CA PRO A 77 10.77 -1.39 9.64
C PRO A 77 10.36 -2.83 9.93
N LEU A 78 10.72 -3.75 9.02
CA LEU A 78 10.50 -5.17 9.22
C LEU A 78 11.47 -5.68 10.31
N SER A 79 10.94 -6.21 11.42
CA SER A 79 11.78 -6.92 12.39
C SER A 79 11.99 -8.35 11.92
N ALA A 80 13.25 -8.78 11.81
CA ALA A 80 13.57 -10.19 11.66
C ALA A 80 13.40 -10.86 13.03
N GLU A 81 12.29 -11.56 13.24
CA GLU A 81 12.14 -12.57 14.29
C GLU A 81 12.54 -13.96 13.78
#